data_AF-A0A183VC75-F1
#
_entry.id   AF-A0A183VC75-F1
#
_cell.length_a   1.000
_cell.length_b   1.000
_cell.length_c   1.000
_cell.angle_alpha   90.00
_cell.angle_beta   90.00
_cell.angle_gamma   90.00
#
_symmetry.space_group_name_H-M   'P 1'
#
loop_
_entity.id
_entity.type
_entity.pdbx_description
1 polymer ?
#
loop_
_entity_poly.entity_id
_entity_poly.type
_entity_poly.pdbx_seq_one_letter_code
_entity_poly.pdbx_strand_id
1 'polypeptide(L)'
;MGFARVLGPLLLALALVLWCSATPLSIRPSESFQPILPITPPHCTKTSIIKSTLSHAAGDDSLRTVLMNIHIGLQTTVCFRLDNGSSENASIFADVLKSKVPEQGWLHTLTLTQLEHHHPISQQYEFAIPEVTFTPYKNISYMAVKLEQPSTFAVFKYVAYDYSAGRWVEKDKNTVRVEIDGRTQTRYLDRWHRIELSVSAGGRASRQLESGMYFTRSNLGGEMDQLRKQPINEINENNFERLGWFRKDASGHFNVQNGKVKMQKIHLAKVENCKEQRSQSYLDAHHYVDKNDPEVSRYLTYQRYFGLKILVEKYRKK
;
A
#
# COMPACT_ATOMS: atom_id res chain seq x y z
N MET A 1 58.25 23.85 48.45
CA MET A 1 57.90 25.04 49.26
C MET A 1 57.80 26.20 48.29
N GLY A 2 56.71 26.95 48.11
CA GLY A 2 55.40 27.02 48.71
C GLY A 2 54.57 27.98 47.83
N PHE A 3 53.26 27.80 47.88
CA PHE A 3 52.23 28.54 47.16
C PHE A 3 52.11 30.01 47.58
N ALA A 4 51.74 30.89 46.64
CA ALA A 4 50.74 31.98 46.74
C ALA A 4 50.92 32.88 45.49
N ARG A 5 50.10 32.88 44.43
CA ARG A 5 48.67 33.15 44.23
C ARG A 5 48.24 34.61 44.48
N VAL A 6 47.63 35.17 43.41
CA VAL A 6 46.63 36.26 43.31
C VAL A 6 47.17 37.68 43.08
N LEU A 7 46.97 38.23 41.87
CA LEU A 7 45.95 39.25 41.55
C LEU A 7 45.91 39.52 40.03
N GLY A 8 44.70 39.63 39.47
CA GLY A 8 44.41 39.71 38.02
C GLY A 8 44.73 41.05 37.34
N PRO A 9 44.51 41.14 36.01
CA PRO A 9 43.30 41.84 35.50
C PRO A 9 42.71 41.14 34.26
N LEU A 10 41.39 41.02 34.09
CA LEU A 10 40.46 42.07 33.66
C LEU A 10 40.91 42.79 32.36
N LEU A 11 41.12 42.06 31.26
CA LEU A 11 41.40 42.66 29.93
C LEU A 11 41.18 41.66 28.78
N LEU A 12 39.99 41.06 28.69
CA LEU A 12 39.65 40.14 27.59
C LEU A 12 38.14 40.15 27.30
N ALA A 13 37.59 41.34 27.08
CA ALA A 13 36.19 41.50 26.69
C ALA A 13 35.98 42.78 25.88
N LEU A 14 36.74 43.01 24.80
CA LEU A 14 36.48 44.08 23.82
C LEU A 14 37.49 44.04 22.64
N ALA A 15 37.53 42.96 21.85
CA ALA A 15 38.25 42.97 20.57
C ALA A 15 37.87 41.81 19.63
N LEU A 16 36.59 41.46 19.50
CA LEU A 16 36.11 40.57 18.42
C LEU A 16 34.71 41.02 17.98
N VAL A 17 34.60 42.26 17.49
CA VAL A 17 33.43 42.73 16.74
C VAL A 17 33.93 43.30 15.42
N LEU A 18 34.45 42.40 14.57
CA LEU A 18 34.67 42.70 13.15
C LEU A 18 34.56 41.38 12.36
N TRP A 19 33.38 40.76 12.45
CA TRP A 19 32.91 39.84 11.43
C TRP A 19 31.72 40.51 10.75
N CYS A 20 32.02 41.06 9.56
CA CYS A 20 31.01 41.51 8.62
C CYS A 20 29.97 40.41 8.43
N SER A 21 28.74 40.81 8.74
CA SER A 21 27.47 40.21 8.35
C SER A 21 27.48 39.66 6.91
N ALA A 22 27.76 38.37 6.78
CA ALA A 22 27.19 37.57 5.71
C ALA A 22 25.81 37.12 6.21
N THR A 23 24.78 37.89 5.90
CA THR A 23 23.41 37.40 6.01
C THR A 23 23.27 36.18 5.10
N PRO A 24 22.91 34.99 5.60
CA PRO A 24 22.49 33.93 4.70
C PRO A 24 21.23 34.44 4.00
N LEU A 25 21.29 34.56 2.68
CA LEU A 25 20.10 34.72 1.86
C LEU A 25 19.15 33.60 2.24
N SER A 26 18.12 33.95 3.02
CA SER A 26 16.95 33.13 3.26
C SER A 26 16.21 33.04 1.94
N ILE A 27 16.65 32.08 1.12
CA ILE A 27 15.95 31.65 -0.07
C ILE A 27 14.65 31.01 0.43
N ARG A 28 13.58 31.82 0.43
CA ARG A 28 12.22 31.29 0.43
C ARG A 28 12.14 30.31 -0.75
N PRO A 29 11.68 29.07 -0.55
CA PRO A 29 11.34 28.21 -1.67
C PRO A 29 10.06 28.78 -2.30
N SER A 30 10.20 29.76 -3.17
CA SER A 30 9.17 30.07 -4.15
C SER A 30 9.13 28.88 -5.10
N GLU A 31 7.98 28.20 -5.06
CA GLU A 31 7.25 27.63 -6.19
C GLU A 31 8.01 27.38 -7.50
N SER A 32 7.76 26.18 -8.05
CA SER A 32 7.97 25.78 -9.45
C SER A 32 9.30 25.14 -9.82
N PHE A 33 9.63 24.03 -9.17
CA PHE A 33 10.15 22.90 -9.95
C PHE A 33 8.97 22.25 -10.69
N GLN A 34 8.59 22.84 -11.83
CA GLN A 34 7.75 22.12 -12.79
C GLN A 34 8.63 21.06 -13.46
N PRO A 35 8.13 19.82 -13.65
CA PRO A 35 8.88 18.79 -14.35
C PRO A 35 9.28 19.27 -15.76
N ILE A 36 10.46 18.83 -16.22
CA ILE A 36 11.06 19.15 -17.54
C ILE A 36 10.18 18.64 -18.71
N LEU A 37 9.07 17.97 -18.43
CA LEU A 37 8.10 17.49 -19.39
C LEU A 37 6.87 18.40 -19.42
N PRO A 38 6.33 18.71 -20.61
CA PRO A 38 5.11 19.50 -20.72
C PRO A 38 3.97 18.81 -19.96
N ILE A 39 3.29 19.55 -19.09
CA ILE A 39 2.09 19.07 -18.40
C ILE A 39 1.03 18.84 -19.48
N THR A 40 0.48 17.62 -19.54
CA THR A 40 -0.60 17.27 -20.46
C THR A 40 -1.69 16.51 -19.71
N PRO A 41 -2.97 16.86 -19.88
CA PRO A 41 -4.07 16.10 -19.31
C PRO A 41 -4.04 14.64 -19.80
N PRO A 42 -4.50 13.69 -18.97
CA PRO A 42 -4.67 12.30 -19.40
C PRO A 42 -5.74 12.17 -20.49
N HIS A 43 -5.73 11.05 -21.21
CA HIS A 43 -6.74 10.74 -22.21
C HIS A 43 -8.15 10.68 -21.58
N CYS A 44 -9.08 11.43 -22.16
CA CYS A 44 -10.47 11.47 -21.74
C CYS A 44 -11.26 10.29 -22.34
N THR A 45 -11.69 9.36 -21.49
CA THR A 45 -12.48 8.20 -21.90
C THR A 45 -13.89 8.63 -22.31
N LYS A 46 -14.38 8.09 -23.43
CA LYS A 46 -15.79 8.24 -23.83
C LYS A 46 -16.68 7.46 -22.87
N THR A 47 -17.48 8.16 -22.08
CA THR A 47 -18.36 7.57 -21.06
C THR A 47 -19.80 8.04 -21.25
N SER A 48 -20.77 7.15 -21.09
CA SER A 48 -22.19 7.52 -21.05
C SER A 48 -22.53 8.20 -19.73
N ILE A 49 -23.22 9.34 -19.78
CA ILE A 49 -23.63 10.11 -18.61
C ILE A 49 -25.13 9.92 -18.40
N ILE A 50 -25.54 9.53 -17.19
CA ILE A 50 -26.94 9.42 -16.80
C ILE A 50 -27.29 10.59 -15.88
N LYS A 51 -28.13 11.50 -16.37
CA LYS A 51 -28.63 12.64 -15.59
C LYS A 51 -29.75 12.17 -14.65
N SER A 52 -29.63 12.45 -13.36
CA SER A 52 -30.71 12.26 -12.38
C SER A 52 -30.97 13.53 -11.57
N THR A 53 -32.07 13.56 -10.82
CA THR A 53 -32.45 14.71 -9.99
C THR A 53 -32.59 14.25 -8.55
N LEU A 54 -32.02 14.99 -7.61
CA LEU A 54 -32.16 14.70 -6.18
C LEU A 54 -33.61 14.97 -5.71
N SER A 55 -34.12 14.15 -4.80
CA SER A 55 -35.41 14.39 -4.13
C SER A 55 -35.31 15.61 -3.21
N HIS A 56 -36.27 16.52 -3.30
CA HIS A 56 -36.36 17.70 -2.43
C HIS A 56 -37.41 17.49 -1.34
N ALA A 57 -37.12 17.98 -0.13
CA ALA A 57 -38.11 18.04 0.93
C ALA A 57 -39.15 19.13 0.62
N ALA A 58 -40.39 18.96 1.08
CA ALA A 58 -41.45 19.93 0.81
C ALA A 58 -41.11 21.30 1.43
N GLY A 59 -41.09 22.35 0.60
CA GLY A 59 -40.88 23.74 1.01
C GLY A 59 -39.58 24.40 0.50
N ASP A 60 -38.72 23.66 -0.22
CA ASP A 60 -37.54 24.23 -0.87
C ASP A 60 -37.86 24.54 -2.35
N ASP A 61 -38.11 25.82 -2.66
CA ASP A 61 -38.36 26.33 -4.02
C ASP A 61 -37.07 26.56 -4.81
N SER A 62 -35.92 26.08 -4.30
CA SER A 62 -34.63 26.25 -4.93
C SER A 62 -34.35 25.21 -6.02
N LEU A 63 -33.49 25.61 -6.97
CA LEU A 63 -33.12 24.88 -8.19
C LEU A 63 -32.94 23.39 -7.97
N ARG A 64 -33.65 22.56 -8.75
CA ARG A 64 -33.53 21.09 -8.71
C ARG A 64 -32.07 20.67 -8.88
N THR A 65 -31.46 20.14 -7.81
CA THR A 65 -30.10 19.58 -7.86
C THR A 65 -30.02 18.43 -8.86
N VAL A 66 -29.26 18.66 -9.93
CA VAL A 66 -28.98 17.66 -10.97
C VAL A 66 -27.74 16.89 -10.60
N LEU A 67 -27.81 15.56 -10.66
CA LEU A 67 -26.68 14.66 -10.49
C LEU A 67 -26.28 14.06 -11.84
N MET A 68 -24.97 13.93 -12.06
CA MET A 68 -24.41 13.27 -13.23
C MET A 68 -23.81 11.93 -12.79
N ASN A 69 -24.48 10.83 -13.15
CA ASN A 69 -24.02 9.49 -12.80
C ASN A 69 -23.19 8.91 -13.94
N ILE A 70 -22.03 8.36 -13.60
CA ILE A 70 -21.08 7.79 -14.53
C ILE A 70 -20.55 6.46 -13.99
N HIS A 71 -20.30 5.51 -14.89
CA HIS A 71 -19.51 4.32 -14.57
C HIS A 71 -18.07 4.55 -14.99
N ILE A 72 -17.13 4.37 -14.05
CA ILE A 72 -15.70 4.58 -14.28
C ILE A 72 -14.95 3.26 -14.09
N GLY A 73 -14.13 2.91 -15.07
CA GLY A 73 -13.27 1.72 -15.03
C GLY A 73 -11.94 2.01 -14.34
N LEU A 74 -11.27 0.97 -13.82
CA LEU A 74 -9.93 1.08 -13.26
C LEU A 74 -8.95 1.61 -14.32
N GLN A 75 -8.10 2.57 -13.94
CA GLN A 75 -7.13 3.29 -14.78
C GLN A 75 -7.76 4.12 -15.93
N THR A 76 -9.07 4.37 -15.88
CA THR A 76 -9.75 5.24 -16.85
C THR A 76 -9.93 6.64 -16.29
N THR A 77 -9.96 7.64 -17.17
CA THR A 77 -10.15 9.04 -16.79
C THR A 77 -11.40 9.62 -17.44
N VAL A 78 -12.25 10.24 -16.63
CA VAL A 78 -13.39 11.02 -17.09
C VAL A 78 -13.03 12.49 -17.02
N CYS A 79 -13.40 13.24 -18.06
CA CYS A 79 -13.13 14.66 -18.16
C CYS A 79 -14.44 15.43 -18.29
N PHE A 80 -14.53 16.57 -17.62
CA PHE A 80 -15.68 17.46 -17.70
C PHE A 80 -15.25 18.91 -17.50
N ARG A 81 -16.09 19.83 -17.96
CA ARG A 81 -15.98 21.26 -17.69
C ARG A 81 -17.26 21.70 -17.00
N LEU A 82 -17.13 22.69 -16.13
CA LEU A 82 -18.26 23.36 -15.51
C LEU A 82 -18.49 24.66 -16.25
N ASP A 83 -19.63 24.77 -16.92
CA ASP A 83 -20.03 26.03 -17.54
C ASP A 83 -20.63 26.94 -16.47
N ASN A 84 -20.07 28.14 -16.35
CA ASN A 84 -20.67 29.19 -15.53
C ASN A 84 -21.86 29.74 -16.31
N GLY A 85 -23.04 29.18 -16.09
CA GLY A 85 -24.27 29.54 -16.82
C GLY A 85 -24.71 30.98 -16.55
N SER A 86 -24.13 31.94 -17.26
CA SER A 86 -24.63 33.32 -17.37
C SER A 86 -25.25 33.60 -18.74
N SER A 87 -25.86 32.59 -19.37
CA SER A 87 -26.52 32.74 -20.66
C SER A 87 -27.77 31.87 -20.71
N GLU A 88 -28.89 32.42 -20.22
CA GLU A 88 -30.23 31.88 -20.49
C GLU A 88 -30.63 31.93 -21.97
N ASN A 89 -29.74 32.37 -22.88
CA ASN A 89 -30.04 32.48 -24.32
C ASN A 89 -28.90 31.96 -25.23
N ALA A 90 -28.26 30.83 -24.88
CA ALA A 90 -27.36 30.16 -25.82
C ALA A 90 -28.18 29.21 -26.70
N SER A 91 -28.75 29.77 -27.77
CA SER A 91 -29.24 28.95 -28.88
C SER A 91 -28.07 28.11 -29.42
N ILE A 92 -28.34 26.84 -29.67
CA ILE A 92 -27.40 25.82 -30.18
C ILE A 92 -26.75 26.23 -31.53
N PHE A 93 -27.20 27.34 -32.14
CA PHE A 93 -26.74 27.88 -33.42
C PHE A 93 -25.85 29.14 -33.31
N ALA A 94 -25.63 29.70 -32.12
CA ALA A 94 -24.81 30.92 -31.95
C ALA A 94 -23.29 30.64 -31.88
N ASP A 95 -22.88 29.41 -31.60
CA ASP A 95 -21.47 29.03 -31.43
C ASP A 95 -20.68 28.96 -32.75
N VAL A 96 -21.35 28.94 -33.90
CA VAL A 96 -20.68 28.88 -35.22
C VAL A 96 -20.19 30.25 -35.69
N LEU A 97 -20.72 31.35 -35.14
CA LEU A 97 -20.48 32.71 -35.65
C LEU A 97 -19.69 33.63 -34.71
N LYS A 98 -19.28 33.17 -33.52
CA LYS A 98 -18.43 33.95 -32.61
C LYS A 98 -17.07 33.27 -32.44
N SER A 99 -16.12 33.69 -33.26
CA SER A 99 -14.68 33.37 -33.16
C SER A 99 -13.97 34.02 -31.95
N LYS A 100 -14.68 34.26 -30.84
CA LYS A 100 -14.05 34.49 -29.55
C LYS A 100 -14.00 33.15 -28.86
N VAL A 101 -12.81 32.59 -28.70
CA VAL A 101 -12.56 31.45 -27.80
C VAL A 101 -13.25 31.81 -26.49
N PRO A 102 -14.34 31.13 -26.10
CA PRO A 102 -14.94 31.37 -24.79
C PRO A 102 -13.81 31.18 -23.78
N GLU A 103 -13.78 31.94 -22.69
CA GLU A 103 -12.92 31.60 -21.56
C GLU A 103 -13.34 30.20 -21.10
N GLN A 104 -12.70 29.18 -21.67
CA GLN A 104 -13.09 27.80 -21.47
C GLN A 104 -12.78 27.51 -20.01
N GLY A 105 -13.84 27.21 -19.25
CA GLY A 105 -13.70 26.81 -17.85
C GLY A 105 -12.69 25.67 -17.71
N TRP A 106 -12.15 25.53 -16.49
CA TRP A 106 -11.12 24.53 -16.22
C TRP A 106 -11.57 23.13 -16.65
N LEU A 107 -10.66 22.41 -17.29
CA LEU A 107 -10.84 21.00 -17.60
C LEU A 107 -10.60 20.19 -16.33
N HIS A 108 -11.67 19.65 -15.75
CA HIS A 108 -11.61 18.75 -14.63
C HIS A 108 -11.42 17.33 -15.11
N THR A 109 -10.51 16.60 -14.47
CA THR A 109 -10.24 15.19 -14.74
C THR A 109 -10.38 14.39 -13.47
N LEU A 110 -11.01 13.24 -13.56
CA LEU A 110 -11.19 12.28 -12.48
C LEU A 110 -10.74 10.90 -12.97
N THR A 111 -9.66 10.39 -12.39
CA THR A 111 -9.10 9.09 -12.73
C THR A 111 -9.29 8.12 -11.58
N LEU A 112 -9.87 6.93 -11.83
CA LEU A 112 -9.82 5.83 -10.88
C LEU A 112 -8.44 5.16 -10.97
N THR A 113 -7.53 5.52 -10.08
CA THR A 113 -6.12 5.12 -10.19
C THR A 113 -5.84 3.74 -9.63
N GLN A 114 -6.44 3.39 -8.49
CA GLN A 114 -6.16 2.16 -7.78
C GLN A 114 -7.43 1.58 -7.16
N LEU A 115 -7.42 0.24 -7.04
CA LEU A 115 -8.37 -0.54 -6.28
C LEU A 115 -7.57 -1.39 -5.30
N GLU A 116 -7.72 -1.15 -4.01
CA GLU A 116 -6.92 -1.75 -2.95
C GLU A 116 -7.78 -2.67 -2.08
N HIS A 117 -7.24 -3.84 -1.72
CA HIS A 117 -7.79 -4.69 -0.67
C HIS A 117 -6.87 -4.66 0.55
N HIS A 118 -7.42 -4.23 1.67
CA HIS A 118 -6.72 -4.12 2.95
C HIS A 118 -7.11 -5.31 3.82
N HIS A 119 -6.24 -6.31 3.89
CA HIS A 119 -6.47 -7.52 4.67
C HIS A 119 -5.94 -7.34 6.11
N PRO A 120 -6.77 -7.50 7.15
CA PRO A 120 -6.29 -7.53 8.52
C PRO A 120 -5.43 -8.78 8.74
N ILE A 121 -4.31 -8.63 9.48
CA ILE A 121 -3.55 -9.78 9.99
C ILE A 121 -4.10 -10.17 11.36
N SER A 122 -4.62 -11.39 11.48
CA SER A 122 -5.08 -11.94 12.77
C SER A 122 -4.02 -12.76 13.51
N GLN A 123 -3.09 -13.38 12.79
CA GLN A 123 -2.00 -14.18 13.35
C GLN A 123 -0.68 -13.90 12.61
N GLN A 124 0.43 -13.93 13.34
CA GLN A 124 1.78 -13.80 12.76
C GLN A 124 2.79 -14.65 13.54
N TYR A 125 3.69 -15.34 12.84
CA TYR A 125 4.85 -16.00 13.46
C TYR A 125 5.99 -16.19 12.45
N GLU A 126 7.23 -16.23 12.95
CA GLU A 126 8.41 -16.47 12.12
C GLU A 126 8.78 -17.96 12.13
N PHE A 127 9.08 -18.53 10.96
CA PHE A 127 9.45 -19.93 10.80
C PHE A 127 10.60 -20.10 9.81
N ALA A 128 11.23 -21.26 9.82
CA ALA A 128 12.28 -21.62 8.86
C ALA A 128 12.05 -23.03 8.33
N ILE A 129 12.77 -23.36 7.26
CA ILE A 129 12.88 -24.73 6.75
C ILE A 129 14.08 -25.36 7.45
N PRO A 130 13.90 -26.41 8.27
CA PRO A 130 15.01 -27.04 8.96
C PRO A 130 15.78 -28.01 8.06
N GLU A 131 17.06 -28.15 8.35
CA GLU A 131 17.84 -29.33 7.99
C GLU A 131 17.54 -30.49 8.97
N VAL A 132 17.95 -31.72 8.65
CA VAL A 132 17.77 -32.89 9.54
C VAL A 132 18.32 -32.66 10.97
N THR A 133 19.35 -31.81 11.11
CA THR A 133 19.91 -31.39 12.41
C THR A 133 19.10 -30.30 13.13
N PHE A 134 17.92 -29.95 12.62
CA PHE A 134 17.07 -28.86 13.10
C PHE A 134 17.78 -27.51 13.16
N THR A 135 18.58 -27.24 12.13
CA THR A 135 19.21 -25.95 11.87
C THR A 135 18.51 -25.26 10.69
N PRO A 136 18.31 -23.92 10.71
CA PRO A 136 17.70 -23.22 9.59
C PRO A 136 18.50 -23.41 8.29
N TYR A 137 17.87 -24.00 7.27
CA TYR A 137 18.49 -24.19 5.97
C TYR A 137 18.85 -22.85 5.33
N LYS A 138 20.12 -22.70 4.96
CA LYS A 138 20.70 -21.46 4.40
C LYS A 138 20.49 -20.21 5.25
N ASN A 139 20.19 -20.37 6.55
CA ASN A 139 19.85 -19.27 7.45
C ASN A 139 18.71 -18.37 6.91
N ILE A 140 17.74 -18.97 6.20
CA ILE A 140 16.58 -18.26 5.65
C ILE A 140 15.40 -18.45 6.59
N SER A 141 14.72 -17.34 6.92
CA SER A 141 13.46 -17.34 7.65
C SER A 141 12.33 -16.70 6.85
N TYR A 142 11.11 -17.04 7.25
CA TYR A 142 9.87 -16.63 6.62
C TYR A 142 8.91 -16.12 7.68
N MET A 143 8.12 -15.11 7.32
CA MET A 143 7.03 -14.60 8.14
C MET A 143 5.72 -15.23 7.64
N ALA A 144 5.06 -16.01 8.50
CA ALA A 144 3.71 -16.50 8.27
C ALA A 144 2.70 -15.48 8.80
N VAL A 145 1.65 -15.21 8.02
CA VAL A 145 0.56 -14.31 8.38
C VAL A 145 -0.79 -14.92 8.02
N LYS A 146 -1.78 -14.78 8.91
CA LYS A 146 -3.17 -15.11 8.61
C LYS A 146 -3.89 -13.85 8.14
N LEU A 147 -4.32 -13.84 6.89
CA LEU A 147 -5.07 -12.74 6.29
C LEU A 147 -6.57 -13.01 6.45
N GLU A 148 -7.29 -12.04 6.98
CA GLU A 148 -8.75 -12.09 7.10
C GLU A 148 -9.45 -11.46 5.89
N GLN A 149 -10.78 -11.38 5.95
CA GLN A 149 -11.57 -10.71 4.91
C GLN A 149 -11.13 -9.24 4.77
N PRO A 150 -10.90 -8.75 3.53
CA PRO A 150 -10.42 -7.41 3.31
C PRO A 150 -11.51 -6.35 3.40
N SER A 151 -11.05 -5.11 3.60
CA SER A 151 -11.77 -3.91 3.22
C SER A 151 -11.28 -3.38 1.87
N THR A 152 -12.17 -2.95 1.00
CA THR A 152 -11.91 -2.49 -0.37
C THR A 152 -11.96 -0.97 -0.45
N PHE A 153 -10.92 -0.40 -1.04
CA PHE A 153 -10.79 1.04 -1.24
C PHE A 153 -10.55 1.37 -2.71
N ALA A 154 -11.27 2.37 -3.22
CA ALA A 154 -11.02 2.99 -4.50
C ALA A 154 -10.24 4.30 -4.30
N VAL A 155 -9.16 4.48 -5.06
CA VAL A 155 -8.32 5.68 -5.01
C VAL A 155 -8.53 6.47 -6.29
N PHE A 156 -9.07 7.66 -6.16
CA PHE A 156 -9.30 8.60 -7.26
C PHE A 156 -8.26 9.70 -7.26
N LYS A 157 -7.78 10.04 -8.44
CA LYS A 157 -6.96 11.24 -8.67
C LYS A 157 -7.80 12.27 -9.39
N TYR A 158 -7.97 13.43 -8.76
CA TYR A 158 -8.62 14.59 -9.35
C TYR A 158 -7.55 15.61 -9.75
N VAL A 159 -7.67 16.16 -10.96
CA VAL A 159 -6.81 17.26 -11.43
C VAL A 159 -7.64 18.24 -12.25
N ALA A 160 -7.50 19.53 -11.99
CA ALA A 160 -8.06 20.60 -12.80
C ALA A 160 -6.97 21.27 -13.64
N TYR A 161 -7.21 21.40 -14.94
CA TYR A 161 -6.29 22.02 -15.90
C TYR A 161 -6.88 23.28 -16.51
N ASP A 162 -6.04 24.27 -16.71
CA ASP A 162 -6.32 25.47 -17.47
C ASP A 162 -5.48 25.46 -18.76
N TYR A 163 -6.06 25.90 -19.87
CA TYR A 163 -5.35 26.02 -21.13
C TYR A 163 -5.11 27.50 -21.44
N SER A 164 -3.92 27.97 -21.10
CA SER A 164 -3.54 29.37 -21.25
C SER A 164 -2.18 29.49 -21.95
N ALA A 165 -2.06 30.46 -22.85
CA ALA A 165 -0.86 30.72 -23.64
C ALA A 165 -0.32 29.49 -24.40
N GLY A 166 -1.21 28.67 -24.97
CA GLY A 166 -0.84 27.49 -25.77
C GLY A 166 -0.30 26.31 -24.96
N ARG A 167 -0.43 26.33 -23.62
CA ARG A 167 0.02 25.25 -22.74
C ARG A 167 -1.04 24.90 -21.70
N TRP A 168 -1.02 23.64 -21.26
CA TRP A 168 -1.81 23.22 -20.11
C TRP A 168 -1.08 23.54 -18.81
N VAL A 169 -1.83 24.03 -17.84
CA VAL A 169 -1.36 24.34 -16.49
C VAL A 169 -2.25 23.62 -15.49
N GLU A 170 -1.65 22.83 -14.60
CA GLU A 170 -2.35 22.23 -13.46
C GLU A 170 -2.72 23.34 -12.46
N LYS A 171 -4.01 23.48 -12.14
CA LYS A 171 -4.54 24.49 -11.21
C LYS A 171 -4.90 23.92 -9.85
N ASP A 172 -5.44 22.71 -9.83
CA ASP A 172 -5.78 22.00 -8.60
C ASP A 172 -5.53 20.51 -8.77
N LYS A 173 -5.22 19.84 -7.66
CA LYS A 173 -4.92 18.41 -7.63
C LYS A 173 -5.23 17.83 -6.27
N ASN A 174 -5.97 16.73 -6.29
CA ASN A 174 -6.37 16.03 -5.08
C ASN A 174 -6.33 14.52 -5.30
N THR A 175 -6.14 13.75 -4.23
CA THR A 175 -6.26 12.29 -4.25
C THR A 175 -7.24 11.88 -3.17
N VAL A 176 -8.34 11.26 -3.60
CA VAL A 176 -9.46 10.91 -2.74
C VAL A 176 -9.52 9.39 -2.63
N ARG A 177 -9.39 8.88 -1.40
CA ARG A 177 -9.52 7.46 -1.08
C ARG A 177 -10.90 7.21 -0.48
N VAL A 178 -11.64 6.26 -1.04
CA VAL A 178 -13.02 5.97 -0.67
C VAL A 178 -13.19 4.49 -0.40
N GLU A 179 -13.77 4.13 0.75
CA GLU A 179 -14.17 2.75 1.06
C GLU A 179 -15.44 2.39 0.28
N ILE A 180 -15.47 1.21 -0.35
CA ILE A 180 -16.54 0.82 -1.27
C ILE A 180 -17.31 -0.44 -0.88
N ASP A 181 -17.02 -1.06 0.27
CA ASP A 181 -17.72 -2.28 0.71
C ASP A 181 -19.11 -2.03 1.31
N GLY A 182 -19.46 -0.76 1.52
CA GLY A 182 -20.65 -0.35 2.25
C GLY A 182 -21.56 0.58 1.47
N ARG A 183 -22.09 1.58 2.17
CA ARG A 183 -22.98 2.60 1.60
C ARG A 183 -22.22 3.54 0.68
N THR A 184 -22.97 4.25 -0.17
CA THR A 184 -22.45 5.38 -0.95
C THR A 184 -21.68 6.33 -0.04
N GLN A 185 -20.42 6.59 -0.41
CA GLN A 185 -19.55 7.51 0.29
C GLN A 185 -19.36 8.76 -0.55
N THR A 186 -19.33 9.90 0.12
CA THR A 186 -19.33 11.19 -0.56
C THR A 186 -18.15 12.05 -0.09
N ARG A 187 -17.41 12.65 -1.03
CA ARG A 187 -16.23 13.47 -0.77
C ARG A 187 -16.14 14.62 -1.76
N TYR A 188 -15.65 15.77 -1.31
CA TYR A 188 -15.34 16.89 -2.20
C TYR A 188 -14.06 16.63 -3.01
N LEU A 189 -14.09 16.99 -4.29
CA LEU A 189 -12.95 16.83 -5.20
C LEU A 189 -12.04 18.05 -5.21
N ASP A 190 -12.63 19.24 -5.33
CA ASP A 190 -11.92 20.50 -5.50
C ASP A 190 -11.68 21.21 -4.16
N ARG A 191 -10.64 22.06 -4.14
CA ARG A 191 -10.30 22.87 -2.96
C ARG A 191 -11.42 23.80 -2.48
N TRP A 192 -12.32 24.19 -3.37
CA TRP A 192 -13.43 25.10 -3.06
C TRP A 192 -14.72 24.40 -2.68
N HIS A 193 -14.72 23.06 -2.57
CA HIS A 193 -15.89 22.27 -2.18
C HIS A 193 -17.13 22.52 -3.07
N ARG A 194 -16.93 22.74 -4.36
CA ARG A 194 -18.01 22.94 -5.34
C ARG A 194 -18.40 21.66 -6.06
N ILE A 195 -17.47 20.71 -6.15
CA ILE A 195 -17.65 19.44 -6.86
C ILE A 195 -17.61 18.33 -5.83
N GLU A 196 -18.74 17.65 -5.69
CA GLU A 196 -18.90 16.52 -4.80
C GLU A 196 -18.92 15.20 -5.60
N LEU A 197 -18.08 14.25 -5.19
CA LEU A 197 -18.05 12.90 -5.74
C LEU A 197 -18.73 11.94 -4.76
N SER A 198 -19.83 11.35 -5.21
CA SER A 198 -20.48 10.21 -4.54
C SER A 198 -20.08 8.91 -5.23
N VAL A 199 -19.50 7.97 -4.49
CA VAL A 199 -19.03 6.68 -5.01
C VAL A 199 -19.83 5.56 -4.39
N SER A 200 -20.35 4.67 -5.23
CA SER A 200 -20.99 3.42 -4.83
C SER A 200 -20.46 2.28 -5.68
N ALA A 201 -20.28 1.10 -5.07
CA ALA A 201 -19.94 -0.12 -5.79
C ALA A 201 -21.21 -0.96 -6.02
N GLY A 202 -21.34 -1.53 -7.21
CA GLY A 202 -22.44 -2.43 -7.55
C GLY A 202 -22.30 -3.85 -6.98
N GLY A 203 -21.22 -4.14 -6.26
CA GLY A 203 -20.90 -5.45 -5.70
C GLY A 203 -19.45 -5.55 -5.25
N ARG A 204 -19.02 -6.76 -4.88
CA ARG A 204 -17.62 -7.04 -4.51
C ARG A 204 -16.69 -6.89 -5.72
N ALA A 205 -15.43 -6.57 -5.46
CA ALA A 205 -14.40 -6.54 -6.49
C ALA A 205 -14.28 -7.89 -7.22
N SER A 206 -13.92 -7.85 -8.51
CA SER A 206 -13.89 -9.05 -9.36
C SER A 206 -12.86 -10.10 -8.96
N ARG A 207 -11.79 -9.69 -8.25
CA ARG A 207 -10.74 -10.58 -7.75
C ARG A 207 -10.40 -10.20 -6.32
N GLN A 208 -10.42 -11.16 -5.42
CA GLN A 208 -10.09 -10.96 -4.02
C GLN A 208 -9.19 -12.10 -3.56
N LEU A 209 -8.20 -11.78 -2.72
CA LEU A 209 -7.41 -12.81 -2.06
C LEU A 209 -8.27 -13.51 -1.00
N GLU A 210 -8.22 -14.84 -0.97
CA GLU A 210 -8.96 -15.64 0.00
C GLU A 210 -8.40 -15.43 1.41
N SER A 211 -9.28 -15.45 2.42
CA SER A 211 -8.86 -15.54 3.81
C SER A 211 -8.09 -16.84 4.04
N GLY A 212 -7.03 -16.77 4.84
CA GLY A 212 -6.21 -17.94 5.16
C GLY A 212 -4.77 -17.58 5.45
N MET A 213 -3.94 -18.62 5.53
CA MET A 213 -2.53 -18.48 5.83
C MET A 213 -1.68 -18.23 4.57
N TYR A 214 -0.81 -17.23 4.68
CA TYR A 214 0.16 -16.85 3.67
C TYR A 214 1.53 -16.68 4.33
N PHE A 215 2.58 -16.62 3.53
CA PHE A 215 3.91 -16.34 4.04
C PHE A 215 4.75 -15.51 3.07
N THR A 216 5.75 -14.84 3.59
CA THR A 216 6.74 -14.08 2.82
C THR A 216 8.13 -14.29 3.40
N ARG A 217 9.18 -13.97 2.65
CA ARG A 217 10.55 -14.04 3.16
C ARG A 217 10.75 -12.95 4.22
N SER A 218 11.34 -13.33 5.35
CA SER A 218 11.68 -12.38 6.41
C SER A 218 12.93 -11.60 5.98
N ASN A 219 12.83 -10.28 5.90
CA ASN A 219 13.96 -9.40 5.63
C ASN A 219 14.37 -8.67 6.92
N LEU A 220 15.66 -8.39 7.08
CA LEU A 220 16.21 -7.75 8.29
C LEU A 220 15.62 -6.36 8.56
N GLY A 221 15.07 -5.68 7.55
CA GLY A 221 14.41 -4.38 7.67
C GLY A 221 12.91 -4.44 8.00
N GLY A 222 12.33 -5.64 8.18
CA GLY A 222 10.89 -5.81 8.40
C GLY A 222 10.02 -5.53 7.18
N GLU A 223 10.63 -5.27 6.02
CA GLU A 223 9.93 -5.13 4.74
C GLU A 223 9.43 -6.50 4.28
N MET A 224 8.13 -6.60 4.02
CA MET A 224 7.51 -7.82 3.53
C MET A 224 7.63 -7.88 2.01
N ASP A 225 8.26 -8.95 1.52
CA ASP A 225 8.30 -9.28 0.09
C ASP A 225 6.94 -9.86 -0.36
N GLN A 226 6.83 -10.25 -1.63
CA GLN A 226 5.62 -10.85 -2.22
C GLN A 226 5.10 -12.04 -1.41
N LEU A 227 3.80 -12.00 -1.09
CA LEU A 227 3.09 -13.05 -0.39
C LEU A 227 3.00 -14.33 -1.24
N ARG A 228 3.14 -15.47 -0.58
CA ARG A 228 3.07 -16.82 -1.14
C ARG A 228 2.02 -17.64 -0.39
N LYS A 229 1.39 -18.59 -1.08
CA LYS A 229 0.39 -19.51 -0.51
C LYS A 229 0.87 -20.95 -0.68
N GLN A 230 0.88 -21.70 0.41
CA GLN A 230 1.14 -23.14 0.46
C GLN A 230 0.51 -23.67 1.77
N PRO A 231 0.19 -24.97 1.90
CA PRO A 231 -0.26 -25.51 3.18
C PRO A 231 0.74 -25.18 4.31
N ILE A 232 0.30 -24.35 5.24
CA ILE A 232 1.07 -23.84 6.37
C ILE A 232 0.17 -23.87 7.60
N ASN A 233 0.74 -24.18 8.76
CA ASN A 233 0.01 -24.26 10.01
C ASN A 233 -0.45 -22.88 10.49
N GLU A 234 -1.61 -22.83 11.12
CA GLU A 234 -1.95 -21.70 12.00
C GLU A 234 -1.07 -21.68 13.26
N ILE A 235 -1.14 -20.59 14.04
CA ILE A 235 -0.32 -20.44 15.24
C ILE A 235 -0.61 -21.51 16.31
N ASN A 236 -1.84 -22.00 16.38
CA ASN A 236 -2.29 -23.05 17.29
C ASN A 236 -2.23 -24.47 16.69
N GLU A 237 -1.94 -24.59 15.39
CA GLU A 237 -1.76 -25.87 14.71
C GLU A 237 -0.31 -26.34 14.73
N ASN A 238 -0.11 -27.65 14.61
CA ASN A 238 1.22 -28.26 14.53
C ASN A 238 1.18 -29.58 13.75
N ASN A 239 0.87 -29.48 12.45
CA ASN A 239 0.91 -30.59 11.51
C ASN A 239 2.27 -30.61 10.78
N PHE A 240 2.98 -31.74 10.84
CA PHE A 240 4.30 -31.91 10.21
C PHE A 240 4.24 -32.05 8.69
N GLU A 241 3.05 -32.26 8.11
CA GLU A 241 2.80 -32.27 6.65
C GLU A 241 2.73 -30.87 6.03
N ARG A 242 2.62 -29.82 6.87
CA ARG A 242 2.43 -28.42 6.47
C ARG A 242 3.61 -27.58 6.91
N LEU A 243 3.87 -26.47 6.24
CA LEU A 243 4.90 -25.51 6.67
C LEU A 243 4.63 -24.97 8.09
N GLY A 244 5.69 -24.44 8.71
CA GLY A 244 5.56 -23.66 9.96
C GLY A 244 5.58 -24.48 11.26
N TRP A 245 6.02 -25.75 11.23
CA TRP A 245 6.27 -26.52 12.46
C TRP A 245 7.63 -26.20 13.12
N PHE A 246 8.58 -25.63 12.39
CA PHE A 246 9.88 -25.18 12.89
C PHE A 246 9.91 -23.66 13.04
N ARG A 247 9.70 -23.17 14.27
CA ARG A 247 9.37 -21.77 14.56
C ARG A 247 10.47 -21.06 15.34
N LYS A 248 10.60 -19.76 15.11
CA LYS A 248 11.46 -18.90 15.90
C LYS A 248 10.75 -18.48 17.18
N ASP A 249 11.43 -18.61 18.31
CA ASP A 249 10.94 -18.13 19.59
C ASP A 249 11.33 -16.66 19.84
N ALA A 250 10.89 -16.11 20.99
CA ALA A 250 11.19 -14.74 21.38
C ALA A 250 12.69 -14.50 21.65
N SER A 251 13.48 -15.54 21.91
CA SER A 251 14.93 -15.46 22.07
C SER A 251 15.68 -15.48 20.73
N GLY A 252 14.96 -15.67 19.63
CA GLY A 252 15.51 -15.72 18.28
C GLY A 252 15.98 -17.11 17.86
N HIS A 253 15.81 -18.13 18.70
CA HIS A 253 16.19 -19.51 18.39
C HIS A 253 15.05 -20.22 17.67
N PHE A 254 15.41 -21.09 16.72
CA PHE A 254 14.43 -21.91 16.02
C PHE A 254 14.27 -23.25 16.71
N ASN A 255 13.03 -23.62 16.98
CA ASN A 255 12.67 -24.82 17.70
C ASN A 255 11.49 -25.53 17.00
N VAL A 256 11.49 -26.87 17.09
CA VAL A 256 10.34 -27.67 16.65
C VAL A 256 9.20 -27.45 17.63
N GLN A 257 8.05 -26.99 17.14
CA GLN A 257 6.94 -26.70 18.02
C GLN A 257 6.44 -27.98 18.68
N ASN A 258 6.31 -27.94 20.00
CA ASN A 258 6.00 -29.09 20.85
C ASN A 258 6.92 -30.31 20.61
N GLY A 259 8.19 -30.05 20.24
CA GLY A 259 9.14 -31.07 19.82
C GLY A 259 9.36 -32.17 20.88
N LYS A 260 9.39 -31.82 22.18
CA LYS A 260 9.56 -32.80 23.27
C LYS A 260 8.54 -33.94 23.24
N VAL A 261 7.30 -33.66 22.84
CA VAL A 261 6.21 -34.65 22.79
C VAL A 261 6.04 -35.24 21.39
N LYS A 262 6.32 -34.45 20.35
CA LYS A 262 6.03 -34.83 18.96
C LYS A 262 7.19 -35.54 18.26
N MET A 263 8.43 -35.29 18.66
CA MET A 263 9.62 -35.90 18.03
C MET A 263 9.58 -37.43 18.05
N GLN A 264 9.11 -38.02 19.15
CA GLN A 264 8.97 -39.48 19.27
C GLN A 264 8.01 -40.10 18.25
N LYS A 265 7.10 -39.30 17.67
CA LYS A 265 6.11 -39.76 16.69
C LYS A 265 6.60 -39.65 15.26
N ILE A 266 7.46 -38.67 14.99
CA ILE A 266 7.91 -38.35 13.63
C ILE A 266 9.33 -38.84 13.34
N HIS A 267 10.15 -39.05 14.37
CA HIS A 267 11.50 -39.58 14.20
C HIS A 267 11.46 -41.10 14.36
N LEU A 268 11.64 -41.80 13.24
CA LEU A 268 11.65 -43.25 13.17
C LEU A 268 13.10 -43.72 13.00
N ALA A 269 13.60 -44.52 13.94
CA ALA A 269 14.94 -45.09 13.85
C ALA A 269 14.87 -46.62 13.87
N LYS A 270 15.58 -47.26 12.94
CA LYS A 270 15.72 -48.72 12.86
C LYS A 270 17.19 -49.10 13.00
N VAL A 271 17.50 -49.92 13.99
CA VAL A 271 18.87 -50.42 14.18
C VAL A 271 19.19 -51.44 13.09
N GLU A 272 20.29 -51.24 12.36
CA GLU A 272 20.81 -52.21 11.39
C GLU A 272 21.84 -53.13 12.06
N ASN A 273 22.81 -52.55 12.76
CA ASN A 273 23.84 -53.29 13.48
C ASN A 273 24.23 -52.53 14.76
N CYS A 274 23.88 -53.09 15.91
CA CYS A 274 24.14 -52.47 17.21
C CYS A 274 25.65 -52.43 17.53
N LYS A 275 26.40 -53.48 17.19
CA LYS A 275 27.84 -53.57 17.46
C LYS A 275 28.64 -52.52 16.69
N GLU A 276 28.19 -52.22 15.47
CA GLU A 276 28.78 -51.20 14.59
C GLU A 276 28.14 -49.82 14.77
N GLN A 277 27.18 -49.66 15.69
CA GLN A 277 26.37 -48.44 15.86
C GLN A 277 25.72 -47.94 14.57
N ARG A 278 25.30 -48.88 13.71
CA ARG A 278 24.69 -48.58 12.42
C ARG A 278 23.17 -48.60 12.54
N SER A 279 22.52 -47.51 12.13
CA SER A 279 21.06 -47.38 12.14
C SER A 279 20.57 -46.58 10.93
N GLN A 280 19.34 -46.86 10.53
CA GLN A 280 18.57 -46.04 9.60
C GLN A 280 17.72 -45.06 10.41
N SER A 281 17.67 -43.81 9.97
CA SER A 281 16.91 -42.75 10.61
C SER A 281 16.05 -42.05 9.56
N TYR A 282 14.75 -41.96 9.83
CA TYR A 282 13.75 -41.35 8.97
C TYR A 282 12.98 -40.28 9.73
N LEU A 283 12.61 -39.20 9.04
CA LEU A 283 11.73 -38.18 9.58
C LEU A 283 10.42 -38.20 8.79
N ASP A 284 9.35 -38.62 9.45
CA ASP A 284 7.97 -38.62 8.95
C ASP A 284 7.38 -37.20 9.08
N ALA A 285 7.87 -36.31 8.22
CA ALA A 285 7.49 -34.91 8.13
C ALA A 285 7.74 -34.37 6.72
N HIS A 286 7.07 -33.28 6.36
CA HIS A 286 7.33 -32.56 5.12
C HIS A 286 8.07 -31.24 5.37
N HIS A 287 8.60 -30.68 4.28
CA HIS A 287 9.28 -29.38 4.24
C HIS A 287 10.52 -29.28 5.14
N TYR A 288 11.37 -30.32 5.11
CA TYR A 288 12.73 -30.30 5.64
C TYR A 288 13.75 -30.60 4.53
N VAL A 289 15.03 -30.36 4.81
CA VAL A 289 16.13 -30.63 3.88
C VAL A 289 17.07 -31.69 4.47
N ASP A 290 17.27 -32.78 3.73
CA ASP A 290 18.37 -33.71 3.97
C ASP A 290 19.56 -33.37 3.07
N LYS A 291 20.70 -33.03 3.67
CA LYS A 291 21.94 -32.69 2.94
C LYS A 291 22.54 -33.88 2.20
N ASN A 292 22.22 -35.10 2.66
CA ASN A 292 22.74 -36.32 2.09
C ASN A 292 21.89 -36.84 0.92
N ASP A 293 20.74 -36.21 0.66
CA ASP A 293 19.89 -36.51 -0.48
C ASP A 293 20.37 -35.72 -1.71
N PRO A 294 20.75 -36.38 -2.83
CA PRO A 294 21.17 -35.70 -4.04
C PRO A 294 20.05 -34.92 -4.77
N GLU A 295 18.77 -35.08 -4.40
CA GLU A 295 17.62 -34.41 -5.05
C GLU A 295 17.11 -33.12 -4.37
N VAL A 296 17.93 -32.46 -3.54
CA VAL A 296 17.58 -31.26 -2.75
C VAL A 296 17.04 -30.07 -3.57
N SER A 297 17.22 -30.05 -4.90
CA SER A 297 16.79 -28.92 -5.76
C SER A 297 15.33 -28.96 -6.23
N ARG A 298 14.57 -30.04 -6.04
CA ARG A 298 13.20 -30.16 -6.63
C ARG A 298 12.03 -29.80 -5.68
N TYR A 299 12.24 -29.82 -4.37
CA TYR A 299 11.13 -29.69 -3.39
C TYR A 299 10.70 -28.25 -3.05
N LEU A 300 11.41 -27.22 -3.53
CA LEU A 300 11.08 -25.82 -3.28
C LEU A 300 10.47 -25.14 -4.51
N THR A 301 9.59 -25.84 -5.24
CA THR A 301 8.88 -25.25 -6.37
C THR A 301 7.69 -24.42 -5.86
N TYR A 302 7.92 -23.13 -5.64
CA TYR A 302 6.92 -22.20 -5.10
C TYR A 302 5.92 -21.74 -6.17
N GLN A 303 4.62 -21.78 -5.88
CA GLN A 303 3.64 -20.98 -6.62
C GLN A 303 3.84 -19.50 -6.27
N ARG A 304 4.31 -18.69 -7.23
CA ARG A 304 4.41 -17.24 -7.10
C ARG A 304 3.08 -16.60 -7.47
N TYR A 305 2.50 -15.81 -6.56
CA TYR A 305 1.46 -14.86 -6.92
C TYR A 305 2.15 -13.57 -7.35
N PHE A 306 2.30 -13.38 -8.66
CA PHE A 306 2.85 -12.15 -9.22
C PHE A 306 1.85 -10.99 -9.02
N GLY A 307 2.34 -9.87 -8.49
CA GLY A 307 1.79 -8.55 -8.82
C GLY A 307 0.70 -7.96 -7.92
N LEU A 308 0.51 -8.43 -6.68
CA LEU A 308 -0.33 -7.71 -5.71
C LEU A 308 0.54 -6.95 -4.70
N LYS A 309 0.58 -5.61 -4.81
CA LYS A 309 1.14 -4.74 -3.77
C LYS A 309 0.10 -4.63 -2.65
N ILE A 310 0.14 -5.58 -1.71
CA ILE A 310 -0.76 -5.57 -0.55
C ILE A 310 -0.16 -4.64 0.49
N LEU A 311 -0.83 -3.51 0.72
CA LEU A 311 -0.56 -2.65 1.88
C LEU A 311 -1.09 -3.38 3.11
N VAL A 312 -0.17 -3.91 3.89
CA VAL A 312 -0.50 -4.58 5.15
C VAL A 312 -0.26 -3.60 6.28
N GLU A 313 -1.36 -3.12 6.87
CA GLU A 313 -1.29 -2.17 7.96
C GLU A 313 -1.11 -2.92 9.29
N LYS A 314 0.05 -2.74 9.93
CA LYS A 314 0.36 -3.34 11.23
C LYS A 314 -0.40 -2.56 12.31
N TYR A 315 -1.62 -2.99 12.62
CA TYR A 315 -2.36 -2.46 13.78
C TYR A 315 -1.65 -2.87 15.07
N ARG A 316 -0.85 -1.95 15.63
CA ARG A 316 -0.32 -2.06 17.00
C ARG A 316 -1.48 -1.72 17.94
N LYS A 317 -2.19 -2.74 18.45
CA LYS A 317 -3.07 -2.55 19.61
C LYS A 317 -2.22 -1.98 20.75
N LYS A 318 -2.58 -0.78 21.21
CA LYS A 318 -2.11 -0.22 22.47
C LYS A 318 -2.72 -1.03 23.62
#